data_AF-A0A2V2RSR5-F1
#
_entry.id   AF-A0A2V2RSR5-F1
#
_cell.length_a   1.000
_cell.length_b   1.000
_cell.length_c   1.000
_cell.angle_alpha   90.00
_cell.angle_beta   90.00
_cell.angle_gamma   90.00
#
_symmetry.space_group_name_H-M   'P 1'
#
loop_
_entity.id
_entity.type
_entity.pdbx_description
1 polymer ?
#
loop_
_entity_poly.entity_id
_entity_poly.type
_entity_poly.pdbx_seq_one_letter_code
_entity_poly.pdbx_strand_id
1 'polypeptide(L)'
;MEQQPTATQSSPEQSTKLSTPPPFVRKRKPPRNRRATGKVARLPTQARIKLAEALTTGATYQAALDEAGITNLDPRAVASWWRSPEAKRLEQAVQGIKPDTQELQALQTDLRAAVEAARAIVQACIQEPKPANALALQAATSVLREQAKYEEQTAAASLLIQKEAAARASQEI
;
A
#
# COMPACT_ATOMS: atom_id res chain seq x y z
N MET A 1 2.51 72.04 20.14
CA MET A 1 2.73 72.11 21.59
C MET A 1 2.56 70.67 22.09
N GLU A 2 3.59 69.83 21.99
CA GLU A 2 4.71 69.71 22.97
C GLU A 2 4.12 69.48 24.39
N GLN A 3 4.39 68.42 25.15
CA GLN A 3 5.66 67.74 25.47
C GLN A 3 5.40 66.31 26.02
N GLN A 4 6.24 65.33 25.65
CA GLN A 4 6.69 64.23 26.54
C GLN A 4 7.88 64.76 27.40
N PRO A 5 8.53 64.07 28.38
CA PRO A 5 8.40 62.69 28.88
C PRO A 5 8.49 62.57 30.43
N THR A 6 8.43 61.34 30.99
CA THR A 6 9.33 60.96 32.10
C THR A 6 9.36 59.45 32.29
N ALA A 7 10.55 58.88 32.09
CA ALA A 7 10.91 57.54 32.52
C ALA A 7 11.45 57.60 33.95
N THR A 8 11.20 56.59 34.78
CA THR A 8 12.04 56.31 35.94
C THR A 8 12.13 54.80 36.17
N GLN A 9 13.35 54.29 35.97
CA GLN A 9 13.85 52.98 36.39
C GLN A 9 13.82 52.84 37.92
N SER A 10 13.57 51.63 38.44
CA SER A 10 14.58 50.82 39.16
C SER A 10 13.94 49.64 39.93
N SER A 11 14.44 48.45 39.63
CA SER A 11 14.40 47.16 40.38
C SER A 11 15.15 47.25 41.74
N PRO A 12 15.52 46.16 42.44
CA PRO A 12 14.86 44.88 42.83
C PRO A 12 15.10 44.50 44.32
N GLU A 13 14.22 43.75 44.99
CA GLU A 13 14.56 42.87 46.15
C GLU A 13 13.59 41.67 46.17
N GLN A 14 14.00 40.46 45.76
CA GLN A 14 14.57 39.36 46.55
C GLN A 14 13.67 38.72 47.64
N SER A 15 13.61 37.37 47.57
CA SER A 15 13.28 36.38 48.62
C SER A 15 11.81 36.21 49.02
N THR A 16 11.24 35.02 49.18
CA THR A 16 11.81 33.69 49.43
C THR A 16 10.77 32.58 49.14
N LYS A 17 11.23 31.49 48.51
CA LYS A 17 10.97 30.07 48.83
C LYS A 17 9.50 29.60 49.04
N LEU A 18 8.98 28.84 48.07
CA LEU A 18 8.68 27.39 48.21
C LEU A 18 8.20 26.86 46.84
N SER A 19 9.13 26.59 45.92
CA SER A 19 8.80 25.85 44.70
C SER A 19 9.19 24.40 44.92
N THR A 20 8.20 23.59 45.25
CA THR A 20 8.30 22.13 45.26
C THR A 20 8.85 21.69 43.90
N PRO A 21 9.97 20.93 43.83
CA PRO A 21 10.47 20.48 42.54
C PRO A 21 9.38 19.63 41.87
N PRO A 22 9.10 19.85 40.57
CA PRO A 22 8.17 18.99 39.86
C PRO A 22 8.69 17.54 39.92
N PRO A 23 7.81 16.53 40.04
CA PRO A 23 8.24 15.14 40.04
C PRO A 23 9.05 14.92 38.77
N PHE A 24 10.20 14.25 38.91
CA PHE A 24 11.03 13.83 37.78
C PHE A 24 10.13 13.05 36.81
N VAL A 25 9.64 13.73 35.77
CA VAL A 25 9.03 13.09 34.62
C VAL A 25 10.16 12.33 33.98
N ARG A 26 10.29 11.05 34.32
CA ARG A 26 11.15 10.11 33.61
C ARG A 26 10.72 10.22 32.15
N LYS A 27 11.49 10.97 31.35
CA LYS A 27 11.36 11.01 29.90
C LYS A 27 11.40 9.55 29.46
N ARG A 28 10.24 8.96 29.17
CA ARG A 28 10.18 7.63 28.59
C ARG A 28 10.91 7.80 27.27
N LYS A 29 12.12 7.24 27.19
CA LYS A 29 12.89 7.21 25.95
C LYS A 29 11.92 6.71 24.88
N PRO A 30 11.81 7.37 23.71
CA PRO A 30 10.98 6.86 22.63
C PRO A 30 11.36 5.38 22.43
N PRO A 31 10.39 4.48 22.21
CA PRO A 31 10.68 3.06 22.06
C PRO A 31 11.77 2.93 21.01
N ARG A 32 12.97 2.57 21.48
CA ARG A 32 14.15 2.40 20.65
C ARG A 32 13.71 1.41 19.59
N ASN A 33 13.60 1.88 18.34
CA ASN A 33 13.08 1.16 17.20
C ASN A 33 13.68 -0.25 17.24
N ARG A 34 12.93 -1.22 17.81
CA ARG A 34 13.49 -2.54 18.11
C ARG A 34 13.64 -3.17 16.75
N ARG A 35 14.89 -3.23 16.27
CA ARG A 35 15.25 -4.01 15.07
C ARG A 35 14.55 -5.35 15.19
N ALA A 36 13.88 -5.81 14.13
CA ALA A 36 13.11 -7.03 14.16
C ALA A 36 13.98 -8.18 14.73
N THR A 37 13.71 -8.57 15.96
CA THR A 37 14.47 -9.61 16.66
C THR A 37 13.76 -10.92 16.40
N GLY A 38 14.37 -11.78 15.59
CA GLY A 38 13.84 -13.12 15.31
C GLY A 38 14.60 -13.81 14.18
N LYS A 39 14.55 -15.15 14.13
CA LYS A 39 15.16 -15.94 13.05
C LYS A 39 14.61 -15.53 11.67
N VAL A 40 13.32 -15.21 11.60
CA VAL A 40 12.63 -14.77 10.37
C VAL A 40 13.13 -13.41 9.89
N ALA A 41 13.40 -12.46 10.79
CA ALA A 41 13.89 -11.12 10.43
C ALA A 41 15.30 -11.12 9.82
N ARG A 42 16.07 -12.20 10.02
CA ARG A 42 17.39 -12.40 9.41
C ARG A 42 17.32 -12.96 7.99
N LEU A 43 16.14 -13.40 7.56
CA LEU A 43 15.94 -13.89 6.20
C LEU A 43 16.04 -12.73 5.19
N PRO A 44 16.42 -13.03 3.94
CA PRO A 44 16.36 -12.07 2.85
C PRO A 44 14.96 -11.44 2.76
N THR A 45 14.89 -10.15 2.42
CA THR A 45 13.62 -9.42 2.29
C THR A 45 12.64 -10.12 1.35
N GLN A 46 13.14 -10.69 0.24
CA GLN A 46 12.31 -11.43 -0.71
C GLN A 46 11.65 -12.67 -0.10
N ALA A 47 12.38 -13.41 0.76
CA ALA A 47 11.84 -14.58 1.45
C ALA A 47 10.76 -14.17 2.48
N ARG A 48 10.94 -13.01 3.14
CA ARG A 48 9.95 -12.45 4.07
C ARG A 48 8.70 -11.94 3.37
N ILE A 49 8.83 -11.40 2.15
CA ILE A 49 7.69 -11.00 1.31
C ILE A 49 6.88 -12.24 0.92
N LYS A 50 7.51 -13.29 0.38
CA LYS A 50 6.84 -14.55 0.05
C LYS A 50 6.11 -15.19 1.23
N LEU A 51 6.76 -15.19 2.41
CA LEU A 51 6.13 -15.62 3.66
C LEU A 51 4.89 -14.78 4.00
N ALA A 52 4.95 -13.46 3.83
CA ALA A 52 3.82 -12.58 4.07
C ALA A 52 2.69 -12.80 3.06
N GLU A 53 3.00 -13.04 1.78
CA GLU A 53 2.05 -13.39 0.73
C GLU A 53 1.27 -14.66 1.08
N ALA A 54 1.97 -15.75 1.37
CA ALA A 54 1.38 -17.03 1.75
C ALA A 54 0.51 -16.93 3.02
N LEU A 55 0.95 -16.18 4.03
CA LEU A 55 0.17 -16.01 5.25
C LEU A 55 -1.07 -15.14 5.04
N THR A 56 -1.00 -14.17 4.12
CA THR A 56 -2.14 -13.31 3.77
C THR A 56 -3.19 -14.08 2.95
N THR A 57 -2.80 -15.09 2.17
CA THR A 57 -3.73 -15.98 1.45
C THR A 57 -4.36 -17.05 2.35
N GLY A 58 -4.00 -17.08 3.65
CA GLY A 58 -4.56 -18.01 4.62
C GLY A 58 -3.78 -19.34 4.74
N ALA A 59 -2.57 -19.43 4.19
CA ALA A 59 -1.73 -20.60 4.37
C ALA A 59 -1.36 -20.81 5.85
N THR A 60 -1.18 -22.07 6.24
CA THR A 60 -0.66 -22.41 7.58
C THR A 60 0.81 -22.00 7.69
N TYR A 61 1.32 -21.81 8.91
CA TYR A 61 2.72 -21.40 9.12
C TYR A 61 3.74 -22.36 8.52
N GLN A 62 3.43 -23.66 8.47
CA GLN A 62 4.28 -24.67 7.82
C GLN A 62 4.21 -24.54 6.29
N ALA A 63 3.01 -24.48 5.72
CA ALA A 63 2.82 -24.33 4.28
C ALA A 63 3.49 -23.05 3.73
N ALA A 64 3.42 -21.94 4.48
CA ALA A 64 4.07 -20.69 4.11
C ALA A 64 5.60 -20.77 4.12
N LEU A 65 6.20 -21.62 4.96
CA LEU A 65 7.64 -21.90 4.96
C LEU A 65 8.04 -22.73 3.75
N ASP A 66 7.24 -23.74 3.44
CA ASP A 66 7.47 -24.64 2.31
C ASP A 66 7.39 -23.85 0.98
N GLU A 67 6.39 -22.98 0.82
CA GLU A 67 6.21 -22.10 -0.34
C GLU A 67 7.35 -21.07 -0.48
N ALA A 68 7.87 -20.58 0.64
CA ALA A 68 9.04 -19.71 0.67
C ALA A 68 10.38 -20.46 0.48
N GLY A 69 10.37 -21.80 0.44
CA GLY A 69 11.56 -22.64 0.30
C GLY A 69 12.45 -22.66 1.54
N ILE A 70 11.89 -22.45 2.74
CA ILE A 70 12.63 -22.33 4.00
C ILE A 70 12.42 -23.58 4.85
N THR A 71 13.40 -24.47 4.88
CA THR A 71 13.31 -25.75 5.61
C THR A 71 13.83 -25.70 7.05
N ASN A 72 14.67 -24.71 7.38
CA ASN A 72 15.41 -24.66 8.65
C ASN A 72 14.78 -23.73 9.71
N LEU A 73 13.48 -23.48 9.63
CA LEU A 73 12.81 -22.51 10.50
C LEU A 73 11.56 -23.10 11.16
N ASP A 74 11.44 -22.88 12.47
CA ASP A 74 10.32 -23.39 13.26
C ASP A 74 9.05 -22.56 12.98
N PRO A 75 7.89 -23.18 12.68
CA PRO A 75 6.60 -22.50 12.56
C PRO A 75 6.26 -21.56 13.72
N ARG A 76 6.72 -21.86 14.94
CA ARG A 76 6.53 -20.97 16.10
C ARG A 76 7.27 -19.64 15.94
N ALA A 77 8.43 -19.65 15.29
CA ALA A 77 9.18 -18.43 14.99
C ALA A 77 8.47 -17.58 13.94
N VAL A 78 7.80 -18.22 12.97
CA VAL A 78 6.93 -17.53 11.98
C VAL A 78 5.73 -16.90 12.68
N ALA A 79 5.04 -17.64 13.54
CA ALA A 79 3.90 -17.13 14.30
C ALA A 79 4.29 -15.92 15.17
N SER A 80 5.45 -15.97 15.82
CA SER A 80 5.98 -14.85 16.60
C SER A 80 6.34 -13.65 15.72
N TRP A 81 6.92 -13.87 14.54
CA TRP A 81 7.26 -12.81 13.60
C TRP A 81 6.02 -12.20 12.96
N TRP A 82 4.99 -12.99 12.67
CA TRP A 82 3.73 -12.52 12.05
C TRP A 82 3.00 -11.48 12.91
N ARG A 83 3.21 -11.52 14.22
CA ARG A 83 2.70 -10.52 15.18
C ARG A 83 3.56 -9.25 15.27
N SER A 84 4.69 -9.20 14.56
CA SER A 84 5.62 -8.07 14.63
C SER A 84 5.17 -6.89 13.76
N PRO A 85 5.59 -5.65 14.09
CA PRO A 85 5.29 -4.48 13.26
C PRO A 85 5.86 -4.58 11.83
N GLU A 86 6.95 -5.34 11.65
CA GLU A 86 7.55 -5.56 10.34
C GLU A 86 6.63 -6.43 9.47
N ALA A 87 6.14 -7.55 10.01
CA ALA A 87 5.19 -8.39 9.30
C ALA A 87 3.91 -7.63 8.94
N LYS A 88 3.40 -6.76 9.83
CA LYS A 88 2.24 -5.90 9.55
C LYS A 88 2.47 -4.92 8.40
N ARG A 89 3.68 -4.36 8.28
CA ARG A 89 4.02 -3.52 7.12
C ARG A 89 4.07 -4.31 5.82
N LEU A 90 4.61 -5.53 5.87
CA LEU A 90 4.67 -6.41 4.71
C LEU A 90 3.28 -6.93 4.31
N GLU A 91 2.43 -7.29 5.28
CA GLU A 91 1.02 -7.64 5.07
C GLU A 91 0.27 -6.50 4.38
N GLN A 92 0.41 -5.26 4.85
CA GLN A 92 -0.20 -4.10 4.20
C GLN A 92 0.33 -3.87 2.77
N ALA A 93 1.63 -4.02 2.56
CA ALA A 93 2.23 -3.90 1.23
C ALA A 93 1.71 -4.99 0.27
N VAL A 94 1.51 -6.21 0.76
CA VAL A 94 0.96 -7.34 0.01
C VAL A 94 -0.55 -7.17 -0.25
N GLN A 95 -1.31 -6.69 0.74
CA GLN A 95 -2.74 -6.41 0.59
C GLN A 95 -2.99 -5.27 -0.39
N GLY A 96 -2.14 -4.23 -0.39
CA GLY A 96 -2.19 -3.15 -1.38
C GLY A 96 -1.94 -3.58 -2.82
N ILE A 97 -1.52 -4.84 -3.05
CA ILE A 97 -1.29 -5.43 -4.38
C ILE A 97 -2.47 -6.31 -4.84
N LYS A 98 -3.46 -6.58 -3.98
CA LYS A 98 -4.70 -7.23 -4.41
C LYS A 98 -5.74 -6.17 -4.71
N PRO A 99 -5.94 -5.76 -5.98
CA PRO A 99 -7.13 -5.00 -6.32
C PRO A 99 -8.34 -5.88 -5.98
N ASP A 100 -9.25 -5.34 -5.18
CA ASP A 100 -10.40 -6.08 -4.70
C ASP A 100 -11.19 -6.58 -5.91
N THR A 101 -11.55 -7.86 -5.94
CA THR A 101 -12.07 -8.48 -7.17
C THR A 101 -13.40 -7.84 -7.59
N GLN A 102 -14.14 -7.29 -6.62
CA GLN A 102 -15.35 -6.50 -6.84
C GLN A 102 -15.05 -5.09 -7.38
N GLU A 103 -14.01 -4.42 -6.89
CA GLU A 103 -13.58 -3.13 -7.42
C GLU A 103 -13.07 -3.24 -8.86
N LEU A 104 -12.35 -4.32 -9.18
CA LEU A 104 -11.96 -4.62 -10.56
C LEU A 104 -13.18 -4.80 -11.47
N GLN A 105 -14.20 -5.54 -11.02
CA GLN A 105 -15.41 -5.74 -11.81
C GLN A 105 -16.18 -4.43 -12.03
N ALA A 106 -16.30 -3.59 -10.99
CA ALA A 106 -16.92 -2.28 -11.10
C ALA A 106 -16.15 -1.34 -12.06
N LEU A 107 -14.82 -1.31 -11.94
CA LEU A 107 -13.94 -0.59 -12.86
C LEU A 107 -14.09 -1.11 -14.30
N GLN A 108 -14.27 -2.43 -14.48
CA GLN A 108 -14.46 -3.03 -15.80
C GLN A 108 -15.79 -2.61 -16.43
N THR A 109 -16.87 -2.51 -15.64
CA THR A 109 -18.16 -2.02 -16.13
C THR A 109 -18.10 -0.55 -16.52
N ASP A 110 -17.43 0.29 -15.72
CA ASP A 110 -17.29 1.72 -16.00
C ASP A 110 -16.42 1.97 -17.23
N LEU A 111 -15.30 1.24 -17.35
CA LEU A 111 -14.41 1.30 -18.50
C LEU A 111 -15.13 0.91 -19.79
N ARG A 112 -15.99 -0.12 -19.75
CA ARG A 112 -16.76 -0.57 -20.93
C ARG A 112 -17.70 0.53 -21.43
N ALA A 113 -18.43 1.19 -20.53
CA ALA A 113 -19.30 2.31 -20.89
C ALA A 113 -18.49 3.49 -21.50
N ALA A 114 -17.33 3.81 -20.92
CA ALA A 114 -16.45 4.85 -21.44
C ALA A 114 -15.87 4.51 -22.83
N VAL A 115 -15.56 3.23 -23.07
CA VAL A 115 -15.07 2.73 -24.37
C VAL A 115 -16.14 2.82 -25.46
N GLU A 116 -17.38 2.45 -25.15
CA GLU A 116 -18.50 2.58 -26.10
C GLU A 116 -18.73 4.05 -26.48
N ALA A 117 -18.69 4.96 -25.50
CA ALA A 117 -18.76 6.40 -25.75
C ALA A 117 -17.58 6.90 -26.60
N ALA A 118 -16.35 6.46 -26.31
CA ALA A 118 -15.16 6.81 -27.07
C ALA A 118 -15.26 6.34 -28.53
N ARG A 119 -15.76 5.13 -28.78
CA ARG A 119 -16.01 4.61 -30.14
C ARG A 119 -17.04 5.45 -30.90
N ALA A 120 -18.13 5.83 -30.24
CA ALA A 120 -19.16 6.70 -30.83
C ALA A 120 -18.59 8.08 -31.21
N ILE A 121 -17.75 8.67 -30.35
CA ILE A 121 -17.06 9.94 -30.64
C ILE A 121 -16.13 9.79 -31.85
N VAL A 122 -15.32 8.74 -31.90
CA VAL A 122 -14.43 8.49 -33.05
C VAL A 122 -15.24 8.34 -34.34
N GLN A 123 -16.35 7.58 -34.30
CA GLN A 123 -17.21 7.38 -35.46
C GLN A 123 -17.88 8.68 -35.93
N ALA A 124 -18.36 9.52 -35.01
CA ALA A 124 -18.90 10.83 -35.32
C ALA A 124 -17.84 11.77 -35.94
N CYS A 125 -16.59 11.70 -35.45
CA CYS A 125 -15.50 12.50 -36.00
C CYS A 125 -15.04 12.03 -37.38
N ILE A 126 -15.18 10.73 -37.69
CA ILE A 126 -14.93 10.19 -39.04
C ILE A 126 -16.00 10.66 -40.01
N GLN A 127 -17.27 10.69 -39.59
CA GLN A 127 -18.39 11.17 -40.41
C GLN A 127 -18.32 12.69 -40.64
N GLU A 128 -17.91 13.45 -39.61
CA GLU A 128 -17.75 14.90 -39.69
C GLU A 128 -16.36 15.35 -39.18
N PRO A 129 -15.34 15.40 -40.05
CA PRO A 129 -14.00 15.83 -39.67
C PRO A 129 -13.94 17.35 -39.51
N LYS A 130 -14.25 17.84 -38.31
CA LYS A 130 -14.11 19.25 -37.92
C LYS A 130 -12.90 19.43 -37.00
N PRO A 131 -12.13 20.52 -37.12
CA PRO A 131 -10.96 20.77 -36.26
C PRO A 131 -11.35 20.91 -34.77
N ALA A 132 -12.56 21.37 -34.48
CA ALA A 132 -13.10 21.43 -33.11
C ALA A 132 -13.21 20.04 -32.44
N ASN A 133 -13.27 18.97 -33.23
CA ASN A 133 -13.39 17.59 -32.74
C ASN A 133 -12.03 16.97 -32.37
N ALA A 134 -10.90 17.65 -32.63
CA ALA A 134 -9.57 17.11 -32.38
C ALA A 134 -9.33 16.78 -30.89
N LEU A 135 -9.81 17.62 -29.97
CA LEU A 135 -9.72 17.37 -28.53
C LEU A 135 -10.59 16.19 -28.08
N ALA A 136 -11.78 16.05 -28.66
CA ALA A 136 -12.68 14.93 -28.39
C ALA A 136 -12.08 13.61 -28.91
N LEU A 137 -11.46 13.62 -30.09
CA LEU A 137 -10.69 12.51 -30.64
C LEU A 137 -9.51 12.14 -29.74
N GLN A 138 -8.73 13.11 -29.26
CA GLN A 138 -7.60 12.86 -28.37
C GLN A 138 -8.04 12.21 -27.05
N ALA A 139 -9.13 12.71 -26.44
CA ALA A 139 -9.73 12.11 -25.25
C ALA A 139 -10.23 10.68 -25.52
N ALA A 140 -10.99 10.47 -26.60
CA ALA A 140 -11.49 9.14 -26.97
C ALA A 140 -10.35 8.14 -27.23
N THR A 141 -9.26 8.57 -27.87
CA THR A 141 -8.10 7.71 -28.15
C THR A 141 -7.36 7.33 -26.86
N SER A 142 -7.32 8.22 -25.87
CA SER A 142 -6.70 7.93 -24.57
C SER A 142 -7.45 6.83 -23.81
N VAL A 143 -8.79 6.89 -23.79
CA VAL A 143 -9.65 5.87 -23.16
C VAL A 143 -9.48 4.51 -23.85
N LEU A 144 -9.39 4.48 -25.18
CA LEU A 144 -9.14 3.24 -25.92
C LEU A 144 -7.76 2.62 -25.66
N ARG A 145 -6.73 3.45 -25.43
CA ARG A 145 -5.39 2.95 -25.03
C ARG A 145 -5.39 2.40 -23.61
N GLU A 146 -6.11 3.04 -22.71
CA GLU A 146 -6.25 2.60 -21.33
C GLU A 146 -6.99 1.26 -21.24
N GLN A 147 -8.02 1.06 -22.08
CA GLN A 147 -8.66 -0.24 -22.27
C GLN A 147 -7.67 -1.32 -22.68
N ALA A 148 -6.85 -1.08 -23.73
CA ALA A 148 -5.90 -2.08 -24.21
C ALA A 148 -4.89 -2.50 -23.13
N LYS A 149 -4.44 -1.54 -22.31
CA LYS A 149 -3.55 -1.81 -21.18
C LYS A 149 -4.23 -2.64 -20.08
N TYR A 150 -5.50 -2.37 -19.80
CA TYR A 150 -6.29 -3.16 -18.83
C TYR A 150 -6.57 -4.58 -19.32
N GLU A 151 -6.87 -4.76 -20.61
CA GLU A 151 -7.06 -6.06 -21.25
C GLU A 151 -5.79 -6.92 -21.16
N GLU A 152 -4.61 -6.33 -21.38
CA GLU A 152 -3.33 -7.03 -21.24
C GLU A 152 -3.08 -7.50 -19.79
N GLN A 153 -3.39 -6.66 -18.80
CA GLN A 153 -3.23 -6.99 -17.38
C GLN A 153 -4.22 -8.08 -16.93
N THR A 154 -5.47 -8.01 -17.37
CA THR A 154 -6.49 -9.02 -17.06
C THR A 154 -6.21 -10.35 -17.78
N ALA A 155 -5.70 -10.32 -19.02
CA ALA A 155 -5.27 -11.51 -19.72
C ALA A 155 -4.13 -12.22 -18.97
N ALA A 156 -3.12 -11.49 -18.51
CA ALA A 156 -2.02 -12.05 -17.71
C ALA A 156 -2.51 -12.67 -16.39
N ALA A 157 -3.45 -12.02 -15.70
CA ALA A 157 -4.05 -12.54 -14.48
C ALA A 157 -4.89 -13.80 -14.73
N SER A 158 -5.71 -13.82 -15.79
CA SER A 158 -6.54 -14.98 -16.15
C SER A 158 -5.69 -16.21 -16.54
N LEU A 159 -4.54 -15.99 -17.17
CA LEU A 159 -3.61 -17.04 -17.57
C LEU A 159 -2.90 -17.67 -16.36
N LEU A 160 -2.62 -16.88 -15.30
CA LEU A 160 -2.13 -17.40 -14.03
C LEU A 160 -3.19 -18.27 -13.33
N ILE A 161 -4.45 -17.82 -13.29
CA ILE A 161 -5.56 -18.59 -12.72
C ILE A 161 -5.74 -19.92 -13.46
N GLN A 162 -5.67 -19.92 -14.79
CA GLN A 162 -5.76 -21.14 -15.59
C GLN A 162 -4.57 -22.09 -15.35
N LYS A 163 -3.36 -21.57 -15.20
CA LYS A 163 -2.17 -22.37 -14.85
C LYS A 163 -2.29 -23.00 -13.47
N GLU A 164 -2.80 -22.27 -12.49
CA GLU A 164 -3.05 -22.79 -11.14
C GLU A 164 -4.16 -23.85 -11.15
N ALA A 165 -5.24 -23.63 -11.89
CA ALA A 165 -6.32 -24.61 -12.06
C ALA A 165 -5.82 -25.89 -12.74
N ALA A 166 -5.01 -25.77 -13.80
CA ALA A 166 -4.39 -26.90 -14.48
C ALA A 166 -3.38 -27.66 -13.59
N ALA A 167 -2.62 -26.93 -12.75
CA ALA A 167 -1.69 -27.53 -11.80
C ALA A 167 -2.42 -28.31 -10.70
N ARG A 168 -3.55 -27.79 -10.21
CA ARG A 168 -4.41 -28.51 -9.25
C ARG A 168 -5.05 -29.75 -9.86
N ALA A 169 -5.59 -29.65 -11.07
CA ALA A 169 -6.17 -30.79 -11.79
C ALA A 169 -5.16 -31.91 -12.06
N SER A 170 -3.87 -31.57 -12.22
CA SER A 170 -2.79 -32.56 -12.41
C SER A 170 -2.30 -33.21 -11.11
N GLN A 171 -2.69 -32.71 -9.94
CA GLN A 171 -2.36 -33.29 -8.63
C GLN A 171 -3.45 -34.25 -8.11
N GLU A 172 -4.64 -34.24 -8.71
CA GLU A 172 -5.76 -35.13 -8.36
C GLU A 172 -5.81 -36.42 -9.22
N ILE A 173 -4.78 -36.68 -10.04
CA ILE A 173 -4.58 -37.92 -10.83
C ILE A 173 -3.37 -38.68 -10.26
#